data_AF-A0A134AVZ0-F1
#
_entry.id   AF-A0A134AVZ0-F1
#
_cell.length_a   1.000
_cell.length_b   1.000
_cell.length_c   1.000
_cell.angle_alpha   90.00
_cell.angle_beta   90.00
_cell.angle_gamma   90.00
#
_symmetry.space_group_name_H-M   'P 1'
#
loop_
_entity.id
_entity.type
_entity.pdbx_description
1 polymer ?
#
loop_
_entity_poly.entity_id
_entity_poly.type
_entity_poly.pdbx_seq_one_letter_code
_entity_poly.pdbx_strand_id
1 'polypeptide(L)'
;MYSLANKKFSTKLISENKALAQEIQSLEDKSKTYDKEIEDLEIEFNLKSQEFYEKYGYQFEANKSDEIKKIKADYEEKNRVIKAEVRKRLKAYGAFFNSNIYEKENYDRIVDDFLSISGEGSLEKNKNIYKDLEIESLFKDLDGFASYLIKENKPSKEVNLFVFYASIYSSSIYNFVEDDKVPFSEVYVDLNNLLNIYKEMENKSFKTGDLSSEKLAYLKNFVDEKVSEYYKNYGIIRALEKSDKNE
;
A
#
# COMPACT_ATOMS: atom_id res chain seq x y z
N MET A 1 21.31 71.79 65.80
CA MET A 1 21.09 70.33 65.61
C MET A 1 20.53 69.96 64.24
N TYR A 2 19.57 70.70 63.67
CA TYR A 2 18.96 70.38 62.36
C TYR A 2 19.93 70.30 61.15
N SER A 3 21.00 71.11 61.09
CA SER A 3 21.92 71.07 59.92
C SER A 3 22.87 69.85 59.90
N LEU A 4 23.23 69.31 61.07
CA LEU A 4 24.07 68.11 61.19
C LEU A 4 23.30 66.84 60.86
N ALA A 5 22.02 66.77 61.25
CA ALA A 5 21.13 65.66 60.89
C ALA A 5 20.86 65.62 59.38
N ASN A 6 20.57 66.77 58.75
CA ASN A 6 20.40 66.86 57.29
C ASN A 6 21.68 66.50 56.52
N LYS A 7 22.85 66.91 57.01
CA LYS A 7 24.13 66.54 56.39
C LYS A 7 24.39 65.05 56.47
N LYS A 8 24.12 64.41 57.62
CA LYS A 8 24.27 62.96 57.82
C LYS A 8 23.29 62.15 56.94
N PHE A 9 22.05 62.63 56.80
CA PHE A 9 21.04 62.00 55.95
C PHE A 9 21.39 62.14 54.46
N SER A 10 21.86 63.31 54.03
CA SER A 10 22.34 63.57 52.67
C SER A 10 23.55 62.70 52.31
N THR A 11 24.52 62.54 53.22
CA THR A 11 25.67 61.64 53.00
C THR A 11 25.24 60.18 52.88
N LYS A 12 24.25 59.74 53.67
CA LYS A 12 23.70 58.37 53.58
C LYS A 12 23.02 58.12 52.22
N LEU A 13 22.17 59.04 51.76
CA LEU A 13 21.53 58.96 50.45
C LEU A 13 22.54 58.93 49.30
N ILE A 14 23.63 59.71 49.38
CA ILE A 14 24.70 59.68 48.38
C ILE A 14 25.40 58.31 48.37
N SER A 15 25.65 57.72 49.53
CA SER A 15 26.26 56.38 49.61
C SER A 15 25.34 55.28 49.09
N GLU A 16 24.04 55.35 49.38
CA GLU A 16 23.03 54.40 48.89
C GLU A 16 22.87 54.52 47.37
N ASN A 17 22.79 55.72 46.82
CA ASN A 17 22.74 55.93 45.36
C ASN A 17 24.00 55.43 44.66
N LYS A 18 25.18 55.60 45.26
CA LYS A 18 26.43 55.07 44.71
C LYS A 18 26.45 53.54 44.72
N ALA A 19 25.94 52.91 45.79
CA ALA A 19 25.82 51.46 45.87
C ALA A 19 24.82 50.91 44.85
N LEU A 20 23.65 51.57 44.69
CA LEU A 20 22.65 51.21 43.69
C LEU A 20 23.18 51.34 42.26
N ALA A 21 23.93 52.41 41.96
CA ALA A 21 24.55 52.57 40.64
C ALA A 21 25.57 51.45 40.34
N GLN A 22 26.33 51.02 41.34
CA GLN A 22 27.26 49.89 41.21
C GLN A 22 26.53 48.56 41.02
N GLU A 23 25.40 48.36 41.71
CA GLU A 23 24.56 47.17 41.57
C GLU A 23 23.89 47.11 40.19
N ILE A 24 23.36 48.24 39.69
CA ILE A 24 22.81 48.35 38.33
C ILE A 24 23.88 47.98 37.29
N GLN A 25 25.09 48.55 37.40
CA GLN A 25 26.17 48.23 36.48
C GLN A 25 26.54 46.73 36.52
N SER A 26 26.59 46.14 37.73
CA SER A 26 26.86 44.71 37.87
C SER A 26 25.76 43.84 37.25
N LEU A 27 24.50 44.26 37.31
CA LEU A 27 23.38 43.54 36.70
C LEU A 27 23.39 43.68 35.18
N GLU A 28 23.72 44.86 34.65
CA GLU A 28 23.88 45.07 33.21
C GLU A 28 25.02 44.23 32.63
N ASP A 29 26.16 44.14 33.32
CA ASP A 29 27.29 43.33 32.88
C ASP A 29 26.95 41.83 32.91
N LYS A 30 26.18 41.38 33.91
CA LYS A 30 25.64 40.02 33.96
C LYS A 30 24.64 39.75 32.84
N SER A 31 23.74 40.69 32.55
CA SER A 31 22.77 40.56 31.46
C SER A 31 23.48 40.35 30.13
N LYS A 32 24.48 41.19 29.82
CA LYS A 32 25.29 41.04 28.59
C LYS A 32 26.02 39.70 28.51
N THR A 33 26.44 39.18 29.66
CA THR A 33 27.07 37.85 29.73
C THR A 33 26.05 36.76 29.41
N TYR A 34 24.86 36.82 30.01
CA TYR A 34 23.79 35.86 29.71
C TYR A 34 23.29 35.93 28.28
N ASP A 35 23.13 37.13 27.71
CA ASP A 35 22.72 37.30 26.31
C ASP A 35 23.72 36.61 25.38
N LYS A 36 25.01 36.74 25.66
CA LYS A 36 26.07 36.08 24.90
C LYS A 36 26.06 34.55 25.09
N GLU A 37 25.86 34.07 26.32
CA GLU A 37 25.73 32.63 26.59
C GLU A 37 24.54 32.01 25.85
N ILE A 38 23.42 32.73 25.75
CA ILE A 38 22.25 32.30 24.98
C ILE A 38 22.59 32.21 23.49
N GLU A 39 23.24 33.23 22.92
CA GLU A 39 23.63 33.24 21.51
C GLU A 39 24.61 32.09 21.18
N ASP A 40 25.61 31.86 22.05
CA ASP A 40 26.56 30.76 21.89
C ASP A 40 25.85 29.39 21.95
N LEU A 41 24.88 29.21 22.86
CA LEU A 41 24.08 27.99 22.97
C LEU A 41 23.16 27.76 21.76
N GLU A 42 22.56 28.81 21.21
CA GLU A 42 21.75 28.73 19.99
C GLU A 42 22.59 28.29 18.78
N ILE A 43 23.79 28.83 18.64
CA ILE A 43 24.74 28.43 17.59
C ILE A 43 25.12 26.95 17.76
N GLU A 44 25.47 26.54 18.98
CA GLU A 44 25.84 25.14 19.26
C GLU A 44 24.67 24.18 18.99
N PHE A 45 23.46 24.55 19.38
CA PHE A 45 22.25 23.75 19.11
C PHE A 45 22.00 23.58 17.61
N ASN A 46 22.10 24.66 16.84
CA ASN A 46 21.89 24.63 15.39
C ASN A 46 22.94 23.77 14.68
N LEU A 47 24.21 23.90 15.06
CA LEU A 47 25.29 23.08 14.51
C LEU A 47 25.06 21.59 14.81
N LYS A 48 24.75 21.24 16.06
CA LYS A 48 24.48 19.85 16.44
C LYS A 48 23.23 19.29 15.76
N SER A 49 22.19 20.10 15.61
CA SER A 49 20.97 19.70 14.91
C SER A 49 21.22 19.44 13.43
N GLN A 50 22.06 20.26 12.78
CA GLN A 50 22.49 20.03 11.40
C GLN A 50 23.35 18.77 11.27
N GLU A 51 24.34 18.57 12.15
CA GLU A 51 25.15 17.34 12.17
C GLU A 51 24.28 16.09 12.35
N PHE A 52 23.25 16.16 13.20
CA PHE A 52 22.29 15.08 13.40
C PHE A 52 21.48 14.81 12.12
N TYR A 53 21.00 15.86 11.46
CA TYR A 53 20.29 15.74 10.19
C TYR A 53 21.16 15.15 9.07
N GLU A 54 22.41 15.61 8.92
CA GLU A 54 23.31 15.07 7.90
C GLU A 54 23.65 13.60 8.15
N LYS A 55 23.78 13.21 9.41
CA LYS A 55 24.14 11.84 9.80
C LYS A 55 22.97 10.86 9.75
N TYR A 56 21.77 11.30 10.12
CA TYR A 56 20.60 10.43 10.33
C TYR A 56 19.40 10.76 9.43
N GLY A 57 19.44 11.87 8.70
CA GLY A 57 18.35 12.34 7.84
C GLY A 57 17.16 12.94 8.60
N TYR A 58 17.29 13.18 9.92
CA TYR A 58 16.21 13.57 10.82
C TYR A 58 16.38 15.01 11.32
N GLN A 59 15.33 15.83 11.23
CA GLN A 59 15.35 17.18 11.82
C GLN A 59 14.84 17.10 13.25
N PHE A 60 15.68 17.49 14.22
CA PHE A 60 15.36 17.41 15.66
C PHE A 60 14.09 18.18 16.06
N GLU A 61 13.72 19.21 15.31
CA GLU A 61 12.52 20.04 15.54
C GLU A 61 11.25 19.50 14.86
N ALA A 62 11.34 18.46 14.04
CA ALA A 62 10.16 17.89 13.39
C ALA A 62 9.29 17.16 14.42
N ASN A 63 8.00 17.53 14.50
CA ASN A 63 7.05 16.79 15.30
C ASN A 63 7.02 15.33 14.83
N LYS A 64 7.31 14.39 15.73
CA LYS A 64 7.29 12.95 15.47
C LYS A 64 6.05 12.49 14.70
N SER A 65 4.87 13.06 14.98
CA SER A 65 3.64 12.74 14.24
C SER A 65 3.70 13.18 12.77
N ASP A 66 4.27 14.33 12.47
CA ASP A 66 4.37 14.83 11.10
C ASP A 66 5.41 14.05 10.28
N GLU A 67 6.47 13.58 10.92
CA GLU A 67 7.44 12.69 10.28
C GLU A 67 6.88 11.29 10.03
N ILE A 68 6.14 10.73 11.00
CA ILE A 68 5.40 9.47 10.80
C ILE A 68 4.43 9.59 9.62
N LYS A 69 3.69 10.70 9.51
CA LYS A 69 2.79 10.96 8.38
C LYS A 69 3.54 11.05 7.05
N LYS A 70 4.68 11.75 7.02
CA LYS A 70 5.51 11.86 5.81
C LYS A 70 6.02 10.50 5.35
N ILE A 71 6.63 9.73 6.25
CA ILE A 71 7.14 8.38 5.93
C ILE A 71 6.00 7.47 5.49
N LYS A 72 4.84 7.53 6.17
CA LYS A 72 3.66 6.76 5.78
C LYS A 72 3.22 7.10 4.34
N ALA A 73 3.11 8.39 4.02
CA ALA A 73 2.74 8.84 2.68
C ALA A 73 3.72 8.35 1.60
N ASP A 74 5.02 8.34 1.89
CA ASP A 74 6.04 7.82 0.96
C ASP A 74 5.83 6.32 0.67
N TYR A 75 5.51 5.51 1.67
CA TYR A 75 5.23 4.08 1.47
C TYR A 75 3.87 3.82 0.80
N GLU A 76 2.86 4.65 1.07
CA GLU A 76 1.57 4.61 0.37
C GLU A 76 1.74 4.90 -1.11
N GLU A 77 2.56 5.91 -1.45
CA GLU A 77 2.88 6.25 -2.83
C GLU A 77 3.65 5.13 -3.53
N LYS A 78 4.65 4.52 -2.87
CA LYS A 78 5.33 3.32 -3.41
C LYS A 78 4.34 2.21 -3.75
N ASN A 79 3.37 1.94 -2.87
CA ASN A 79 2.35 0.93 -3.11
C ASN A 79 1.39 1.31 -4.26
N ARG A 80 1.05 2.59 -4.40
CA ARG A 80 0.27 3.09 -5.54
C ARG A 80 1.02 2.88 -6.86
N VAL A 81 2.33 3.15 -6.89
CA VAL A 81 3.18 2.90 -8.07
C VAL A 81 3.25 1.41 -8.41
N ILE A 82 3.47 0.54 -7.41
CA ILE A 82 3.49 -0.92 -7.62
C ILE A 82 2.17 -1.41 -8.24
N LYS A 83 1.02 -0.98 -7.70
CA LYS A 83 -0.29 -1.33 -8.27
C LYS A 83 -0.42 -0.86 -9.72
N ALA A 84 0.02 0.35 -10.03
CA ALA A 84 -0.03 0.88 -11.39
C ALA A 84 0.86 0.09 -12.38
N GLU A 85 2.06 -0.29 -11.96
CA GLU A 85 2.97 -1.14 -12.76
C GLU A 85 2.35 -2.51 -13.03
N VAL A 86 1.77 -3.13 -12.00
CA VAL A 86 1.11 -4.44 -12.13
C VAL A 86 -0.10 -4.33 -13.04
N ARG A 87 -0.96 -3.32 -12.87
CA ARG A 87 -2.10 -3.07 -13.78
C ARG A 87 -1.65 -2.92 -15.22
N LYS A 88 -0.59 -2.15 -15.48
CA LYS A 88 -0.03 -1.98 -16.84
C LYS A 88 0.43 -3.31 -17.42
N ARG A 89 1.10 -4.14 -16.62
CA ARG A 89 1.54 -5.48 -17.07
C ARG A 89 0.36 -6.40 -17.33
N LEU A 90 -0.66 -6.43 -16.47
CA LEU A 90 -1.88 -7.22 -16.66
C LEU A 90 -2.62 -6.80 -17.93
N LYS A 91 -2.72 -5.50 -18.23
CA LYS A 91 -3.29 -4.99 -19.49
C LYS A 91 -2.56 -5.54 -20.73
N ALA A 92 -1.23 -5.63 -20.69
CA ALA A 92 -0.44 -6.21 -21.78
C ALA A 92 -0.71 -7.71 -21.98
N TYR A 93 -1.19 -8.39 -20.94
CA TYR A 93 -1.61 -9.80 -20.96
C TYR A 93 -3.14 -9.96 -21.08
N GLY A 94 -3.86 -8.91 -21.47
CA GLY A 94 -5.33 -8.90 -21.53
C GLY A 94 -5.96 -10.06 -22.32
N ALA A 95 -5.23 -10.66 -23.28
CA ALA A 95 -5.69 -11.84 -24.01
C ALA A 95 -6.01 -13.07 -23.13
N PHE A 96 -5.43 -13.15 -21.92
CA PHE A 96 -5.74 -14.20 -20.94
C PHE A 96 -7.02 -13.93 -20.12
N PHE A 97 -7.50 -12.68 -20.11
CA PHE A 97 -8.53 -12.25 -19.16
C PHE A 97 -9.76 -11.64 -19.84
N ASN A 98 -9.61 -11.06 -21.02
CA ASN A 98 -10.70 -10.39 -21.73
C ASN A 98 -11.64 -11.44 -22.34
N SER A 99 -12.92 -11.33 -21.99
CA SER A 99 -14.00 -12.15 -22.51
C SER A 99 -15.35 -11.54 -22.12
N ASN A 100 -16.33 -11.64 -23.00
CA ASN A 100 -17.73 -11.30 -22.75
C ASN A 100 -18.46 -12.34 -21.90
N ILE A 101 -17.78 -13.40 -21.44
CA ILE A 101 -18.37 -14.41 -20.56
C ILE A 101 -18.88 -13.83 -19.24
N TYR A 102 -18.22 -12.77 -18.73
CA TYR A 102 -18.62 -12.07 -17.50
C TYR A 102 -19.89 -11.25 -17.68
N GLU A 103 -20.22 -10.89 -18.92
CA GLU A 103 -21.40 -10.07 -19.25
C GLU A 103 -22.65 -10.93 -19.47
N LYS A 104 -22.55 -12.25 -19.35
CA LYS A 104 -23.69 -13.16 -19.52
C LYS A 104 -24.63 -13.02 -18.32
N GLU A 105 -25.93 -12.88 -18.59
CA GLU A 105 -26.97 -12.63 -17.57
C GLU A 105 -26.95 -13.59 -16.39
N ASN A 106 -26.61 -14.87 -16.62
CA ASN A 106 -26.57 -15.90 -15.58
C ASN A 106 -25.16 -16.18 -15.02
N TYR A 107 -24.14 -15.42 -15.42
CA TYR A 107 -22.76 -15.70 -15.03
C TYR A 107 -22.57 -15.71 -13.50
N ASP A 108 -22.91 -14.60 -12.84
CA ASP A 108 -22.73 -14.45 -11.39
C ASP A 108 -23.49 -15.54 -10.62
N ARG A 109 -24.76 -15.79 -10.97
CA ARG A 109 -25.57 -16.85 -10.37
C ARG A 109 -24.91 -18.23 -10.51
N ILE A 110 -24.43 -18.58 -11.70
CA ILE A 110 -23.82 -19.89 -11.96
C ILE A 110 -22.50 -20.05 -11.20
N VAL A 111 -21.71 -18.97 -11.10
CA VAL A 111 -20.46 -18.97 -10.30
C VAL A 111 -20.78 -19.15 -8.81
N ASP A 112 -21.74 -18.40 -8.27
CA ASP A 112 -22.16 -18.51 -6.88
C ASP A 112 -22.71 -19.92 -6.55
N ASP A 113 -23.58 -20.45 -7.40
CA ASP A 113 -24.13 -21.80 -7.26
C ASP A 113 -22.99 -22.84 -7.30
N PHE A 114 -22.01 -22.68 -8.20
CA PHE A 114 -20.85 -23.58 -8.30
C PHE A 114 -19.97 -23.55 -7.05
N LEU A 115 -19.61 -22.36 -6.55
CA LEU A 115 -18.76 -22.22 -5.37
C LEU A 115 -19.44 -22.78 -4.11
N SER A 116 -20.77 -22.68 -4.04
CA SER A 116 -21.59 -23.20 -2.93
C SER A 116 -21.63 -24.73 -2.86
N ILE A 117 -21.35 -25.46 -3.95
CA ILE A 117 -21.33 -26.93 -3.96
C ILE A 117 -20.30 -27.50 -2.98
N SER A 118 -19.20 -26.79 -2.73
CA SER A 118 -18.15 -27.22 -1.81
C SER A 118 -18.54 -27.16 -0.32
N GLY A 119 -19.60 -26.42 0.03
CA GLY A 119 -19.98 -26.09 1.41
C GLY A 119 -21.01 -27.01 2.07
N GLU A 120 -21.67 -27.90 1.30
CA GLU A 120 -22.72 -28.78 1.81
C GLU A 120 -22.37 -30.25 1.58
N GLY A 121 -22.99 -31.18 2.32
CA GLY A 121 -22.93 -32.64 2.08
C GLY A 121 -23.60 -33.08 0.77
N SER A 122 -23.41 -32.30 -0.30
CA SER A 122 -24.14 -32.29 -1.57
C SER A 122 -23.39 -32.97 -2.72
N LEU A 123 -22.16 -33.45 -2.49
CA LEU A 123 -21.38 -34.22 -3.48
C LEU A 123 -22.15 -35.46 -4.01
N GLU A 124 -23.08 -36.02 -3.22
CA GLU A 124 -23.92 -37.15 -3.65
C GLU A 124 -25.15 -36.75 -4.51
N LYS A 125 -25.54 -35.47 -4.58
CA LYS A 125 -26.74 -35.01 -5.30
C LYS A 125 -26.49 -34.55 -6.73
N ASN A 126 -25.30 -34.00 -7.03
CA ASN A 126 -25.01 -33.42 -8.35
C ASN A 126 -24.24 -34.40 -9.24
N LYS A 127 -24.95 -35.37 -9.84
CA LYS A 127 -24.35 -36.34 -10.78
C LYS A 127 -23.77 -35.67 -12.03
N ASN A 128 -24.20 -34.46 -12.39
CA ASN A 128 -23.70 -33.73 -13.56
C ASN A 128 -23.75 -32.21 -13.37
N ILE A 129 -22.83 -31.67 -12.55
CA ILE A 129 -22.68 -30.24 -12.25
C ILE A 129 -22.81 -29.33 -13.49
N TYR A 130 -22.24 -29.75 -14.63
CA TYR A 130 -22.31 -28.96 -15.87
C TYR A 130 -23.74 -28.74 -16.40
N LYS A 131 -24.62 -29.74 -16.26
CA LYS A 131 -26.03 -29.63 -16.63
C LYS A 131 -26.85 -29.05 -15.49
N ASP A 132 -26.57 -29.49 -14.27
CA ASP A 132 -27.33 -29.10 -13.06
C ASP A 132 -27.24 -27.59 -12.81
N LEU A 133 -26.09 -26.98 -13.14
CA LEU A 133 -25.87 -25.54 -13.07
C LEU A 133 -26.11 -24.79 -14.39
N GLU A 134 -26.57 -25.46 -15.45
CA GLU A 134 -26.82 -24.84 -16.76
C GLU A 134 -25.61 -24.11 -17.35
N ILE A 135 -24.39 -24.59 -17.06
CA ILE A 135 -23.12 -23.96 -17.47
C ILE A 135 -23.07 -23.76 -18.99
N GLU A 136 -23.66 -24.68 -19.76
CA GLU A 136 -23.72 -24.61 -21.23
C GLU A 136 -24.35 -23.31 -21.77
N SER A 137 -25.22 -22.67 -20.99
CA SER A 137 -25.87 -21.41 -21.38
C SER A 137 -24.87 -20.26 -21.54
N LEU A 138 -23.74 -20.30 -20.82
CA LEU A 138 -22.68 -19.28 -20.87
C LEU A 138 -21.89 -19.29 -22.18
N PHE A 139 -21.92 -20.41 -22.92
CA PHE A 139 -21.05 -20.65 -24.06
C PHE A 139 -21.62 -20.19 -25.42
N LYS A 140 -22.74 -19.46 -25.42
CA LYS A 140 -23.32 -18.85 -26.62
C LYS A 140 -22.65 -17.52 -26.94
N ASP A 141 -22.28 -17.32 -28.20
CA ASP A 141 -21.72 -16.07 -28.73
C ASP A 141 -20.55 -15.53 -27.90
N LEU A 142 -19.55 -16.39 -27.68
CA LEU A 142 -18.34 -16.06 -26.91
C LEU A 142 -17.30 -15.31 -27.76
N ASP A 143 -16.58 -14.40 -27.12
CA ASP A 143 -15.37 -13.76 -27.63
C ASP A 143 -14.15 -14.03 -26.73
N GLY A 144 -13.05 -13.30 -26.99
CA GLY A 144 -11.88 -13.29 -26.12
C GLY A 144 -11.22 -14.66 -25.89
N PHE A 145 -10.66 -14.84 -24.69
CA PHE A 145 -9.95 -16.07 -24.32
C PHE A 145 -10.87 -17.31 -24.38
N ALA A 146 -12.14 -17.15 -24.02
CA ALA A 146 -13.12 -18.23 -23.98
C ALA A 146 -13.38 -18.78 -25.41
N SER A 147 -13.65 -17.88 -26.36
CA SER A 147 -13.81 -18.22 -27.78
C SER A 147 -12.54 -18.85 -28.37
N TYR A 148 -11.37 -18.31 -28.01
CA TYR A 148 -10.07 -18.78 -28.48
C TYR A 148 -9.81 -20.24 -28.06
N LEU A 149 -9.91 -20.54 -26.76
CA LEU A 149 -9.62 -21.88 -26.23
C LEU A 149 -10.59 -22.95 -26.78
N ILE A 150 -11.86 -22.59 -26.99
CA ILE A 150 -12.85 -23.50 -27.57
C ILE A 150 -12.55 -23.81 -29.04
N LYS A 151 -12.14 -22.79 -29.81
CA LYS A 151 -11.78 -22.96 -31.23
C LYS A 151 -10.56 -23.86 -31.41
N GLU A 152 -9.55 -23.71 -30.56
CA GLU A 152 -8.32 -24.52 -30.62
C GLU A 152 -8.55 -26.02 -30.32
N ASN A 153 -9.57 -26.36 -29.51
CA ASN A 153 -9.77 -27.72 -28.99
C ASN A 153 -11.00 -28.46 -29.52
N LYS A 154 -11.82 -27.79 -30.33
CA LYS A 154 -13.23 -28.15 -30.63
C LYS A 154 -14.12 -28.08 -29.39
N PRO A 155 -15.38 -27.63 -29.53
CA PRO A 155 -16.31 -27.57 -28.40
C PRO A 155 -16.52 -28.95 -27.76
N SER A 156 -16.31 -29.02 -26.45
CA SER A 156 -16.61 -30.20 -25.64
C SER A 156 -16.95 -29.78 -24.20
N LYS A 157 -17.66 -30.64 -23.47
CA LYS A 157 -18.00 -30.38 -22.06
C LYS A 157 -16.75 -30.11 -21.20
N GLU A 158 -15.68 -30.87 -21.41
CA GLU A 158 -14.45 -30.73 -20.62
C GLU A 158 -13.73 -29.41 -20.92
N VAL A 159 -13.61 -29.02 -22.20
CA VAL A 159 -13.06 -27.71 -22.59
C VAL A 159 -13.89 -26.57 -22.01
N ASN A 160 -15.22 -26.67 -22.08
CA ASN A 160 -16.12 -25.66 -21.53
C ASN A 160 -15.95 -25.53 -20.01
N LEU A 161 -15.80 -26.64 -19.29
CA LEU A 161 -15.53 -26.60 -17.85
C LEU A 161 -14.20 -25.91 -17.54
N PHE A 162 -13.13 -26.17 -18.31
CA PHE A 162 -11.87 -25.46 -18.14
C PHE A 162 -11.99 -23.97 -18.40
N VAL A 163 -12.70 -23.58 -19.45
CA VAL A 163 -12.95 -22.16 -19.77
C VAL A 163 -13.80 -21.50 -18.69
N PHE A 164 -14.79 -22.20 -18.15
CA PHE A 164 -15.59 -21.72 -17.02
C PHE A 164 -14.72 -21.52 -15.76
N TYR A 165 -13.88 -22.49 -15.40
CA TYR A 165 -12.95 -22.31 -14.27
C TYR A 165 -11.97 -21.17 -14.50
N ALA A 166 -11.43 -21.04 -15.72
CA ALA A 166 -10.57 -19.93 -16.07
C ALA A 166 -11.31 -18.59 -15.88
N SER A 167 -12.57 -18.51 -16.32
CA SER A 167 -13.39 -17.29 -16.20
C SER A 167 -13.56 -16.81 -14.76
N ILE A 168 -13.75 -17.73 -13.80
CA ILE A 168 -13.88 -17.38 -12.38
C ILE A 168 -12.67 -16.56 -11.92
N TYR A 169 -11.46 -17.08 -12.18
CA TYR A 169 -10.22 -16.44 -11.74
C TYR A 169 -9.77 -15.28 -12.63
N SER A 170 -10.15 -15.25 -13.90
CA SER A 170 -9.81 -14.12 -14.77
C SER A 170 -10.73 -12.92 -14.57
N SER A 171 -11.91 -13.10 -13.98
CA SER A 171 -12.88 -12.02 -13.71
C SER A 171 -12.33 -10.97 -12.73
N SER A 172 -11.70 -11.37 -11.63
CA SER A 172 -11.10 -10.45 -10.66
C SER A 172 -9.91 -9.69 -11.26
N ILE A 173 -9.12 -10.34 -12.12
CA ILE A 173 -7.99 -9.73 -12.82
C ILE A 173 -8.50 -8.70 -13.84
N TYR A 174 -9.52 -9.05 -14.61
CA TYR A 174 -10.21 -8.15 -15.52
C TYR A 174 -10.74 -6.92 -14.77
N ASN A 175 -11.42 -7.15 -13.64
CA ASN A 175 -11.96 -6.08 -12.80
C ASN A 175 -10.85 -5.21 -12.19
N PHE A 176 -9.74 -5.78 -11.72
CA PHE A 176 -8.59 -5.01 -11.20
C PHE A 176 -7.92 -4.11 -12.25
N VAL A 177 -7.97 -4.57 -13.51
CA VAL A 177 -7.43 -3.87 -14.66
C VAL A 177 -8.25 -2.61 -14.99
N GLU A 178 -9.57 -2.68 -14.78
CA GLU A 178 -10.53 -1.60 -15.05
C GLU A 178 -10.84 -0.72 -13.81
N ASP A 179 -10.88 -1.29 -12.61
CA ASP A 179 -11.20 -0.64 -11.33
C ASP A 179 -10.24 -1.08 -10.20
N ASP A 180 -9.71 -0.13 -9.41
CA ASP A 180 -8.73 -0.38 -8.33
C ASP A 180 -9.36 -0.94 -7.03
N LYS A 181 -10.64 -1.31 -7.07
CA LYS A 181 -11.34 -1.82 -5.88
C LYS A 181 -10.96 -3.24 -5.52
N VAL A 182 -10.48 -4.04 -6.48
CA VAL A 182 -10.10 -5.43 -6.21
C VAL A 182 -8.82 -5.47 -5.36
N PRO A 183 -8.81 -6.20 -4.22
CA PRO A 183 -7.62 -6.37 -3.40
C PRO A 183 -6.46 -6.98 -4.18
N PHE A 184 -5.24 -6.45 -4.00
CA PHE A 184 -4.08 -6.95 -4.73
C PHE A 184 -3.71 -8.42 -4.37
N SER A 185 -4.05 -8.89 -3.16
CA SER A 185 -3.96 -10.31 -2.79
C SER A 185 -4.82 -11.21 -3.65
N GLU A 186 -6.02 -10.75 -4.01
CA GLU A 186 -6.98 -11.53 -4.78
C GLU A 186 -6.45 -11.77 -6.19
N VAL A 187 -5.99 -10.70 -6.86
CA VAL A 187 -5.31 -10.76 -8.16
C VAL A 187 -4.14 -11.73 -8.15
N TYR A 188 -3.34 -11.73 -7.08
CA TYR A 188 -2.21 -12.64 -6.92
C TYR A 188 -2.65 -14.11 -6.83
N VAL A 189 -3.66 -14.41 -5.99
CA VAL A 189 -4.19 -15.76 -5.82
C VAL A 189 -4.81 -16.26 -7.12
N ASP A 190 -5.58 -15.41 -7.78
CA ASP A 190 -6.32 -15.78 -8.98
C ASP A 190 -5.41 -15.99 -10.18
N LEU A 191 -4.32 -15.21 -10.29
CA LEU A 191 -3.29 -15.46 -11.30
C LEU A 191 -2.61 -16.83 -11.10
N ASN A 192 -2.39 -17.26 -9.86
CA ASN A 192 -1.85 -18.59 -9.55
C ASN A 192 -2.84 -19.70 -9.93
N ASN A 193 -4.12 -19.52 -9.59
CA ASN A 193 -5.17 -20.49 -9.92
C ASN A 193 -5.36 -20.60 -11.43
N LEU A 194 -5.35 -19.46 -12.14
CA LEU A 194 -5.41 -19.45 -13.59
C LEU A 194 -4.22 -20.19 -14.20
N LEU A 195 -2.99 -19.94 -13.72
CA LEU A 195 -1.81 -20.68 -14.18
C LEU A 195 -1.97 -22.19 -14.00
N ASN A 196 -2.52 -22.64 -12.87
CA ASN A 196 -2.76 -24.06 -12.64
C ASN A 196 -3.80 -24.63 -13.60
N ILE A 197 -4.87 -23.90 -13.92
CA ILE A 197 -5.88 -24.32 -14.90
C ILE A 197 -5.23 -24.53 -16.28
N TYR A 198 -4.43 -23.57 -16.75
CA TYR A 198 -3.77 -23.69 -18.06
C TYR A 198 -2.76 -24.84 -18.09
N LYS A 199 -2.02 -25.08 -17.00
CA LYS A 199 -1.17 -26.27 -16.86
C LYS A 199 -1.97 -27.56 -16.93
N GLU A 200 -3.10 -27.64 -16.24
CA GLU A 200 -3.95 -28.82 -16.25
C GLU A 200 -4.58 -29.08 -17.63
N MET A 201 -4.97 -28.02 -18.34
CA MET A 201 -5.41 -28.12 -19.73
C MET A 201 -4.30 -28.74 -20.60
N GLU A 202 -3.08 -28.21 -20.52
CA GLU A 202 -1.93 -28.71 -21.29
C GLU A 202 -1.54 -30.14 -20.91
N ASN A 203 -1.56 -30.48 -19.61
CA ASN A 203 -1.32 -31.83 -19.10
C ASN A 203 -2.33 -32.84 -19.68
N LYS A 204 -3.57 -32.42 -19.89
CA LYS A 204 -4.64 -33.20 -20.55
C LYS A 204 -4.60 -33.12 -22.07
N SER A 205 -3.52 -32.59 -22.66
CA SER A 205 -3.33 -32.43 -24.10
C SER A 205 -4.32 -31.48 -24.79
N PHE A 206 -4.97 -30.58 -24.04
CA PHE A 206 -5.69 -29.47 -24.64
C PHE A 206 -4.70 -28.39 -25.11
N LYS A 207 -4.97 -27.83 -26.29
CA LYS A 207 -4.21 -26.77 -26.93
C LYS A 207 -4.57 -25.42 -26.31
N THR A 208 -3.60 -24.79 -25.66
CA THR A 208 -3.70 -23.42 -25.12
C THR A 208 -3.09 -22.38 -26.06
N GLY A 209 -2.28 -22.82 -27.04
CA GLY A 209 -1.76 -21.98 -28.12
C GLY A 209 -1.02 -20.74 -27.61
N ASP A 210 -1.46 -19.57 -28.05
CA ASP A 210 -0.89 -18.29 -27.63
C ASP A 210 -1.17 -17.90 -26.19
N LEU A 211 -2.11 -18.60 -25.55
CA LEU A 211 -2.44 -18.46 -24.14
C LEU A 211 -1.77 -19.55 -23.30
N SER A 212 -0.51 -19.91 -23.61
CA SER A 212 0.17 -21.00 -22.90
C SER A 212 0.43 -20.71 -21.42
N SER A 213 0.52 -21.77 -20.62
CA SER A 213 0.89 -21.69 -19.21
C SER A 213 2.29 -21.09 -19.00
N GLU A 214 3.21 -21.31 -19.95
CA GLU A 214 4.55 -20.71 -19.94
C GLU A 214 4.48 -19.18 -20.02
N LYS A 215 3.67 -18.63 -20.93
CA LYS A 215 3.45 -17.18 -21.05
C LYS A 215 2.85 -16.60 -19.76
N LEU A 216 1.88 -17.30 -19.18
CA LEU A 216 1.24 -16.90 -17.93
C LEU A 216 2.21 -17.01 -16.73
N ALA A 217 3.16 -17.94 -16.75
CA ALA A 217 4.20 -18.08 -15.73
C ALA A 217 5.16 -16.87 -15.72
N TYR A 218 5.50 -16.29 -16.87
CA TYR A 218 6.29 -15.05 -16.92
C TYR A 218 5.57 -13.88 -16.26
N LEU A 219 4.26 -13.75 -16.49
CA LEU A 219 3.44 -12.74 -15.82
C LEU A 219 3.41 -12.98 -14.31
N LYS A 220 3.20 -14.23 -13.90
CA LYS A 220 3.17 -14.66 -12.50
C LYS A 220 4.48 -14.33 -11.76
N ASN A 221 5.63 -14.61 -12.35
CA ASN A 221 6.93 -14.27 -11.76
C ASN A 221 7.09 -12.76 -11.53
N PHE A 222 6.67 -11.93 -12.50
CA PHE A 222 6.68 -10.48 -12.32
C PHE A 222 5.75 -10.03 -11.18
N VAL A 223 4.55 -10.61 -11.08
CA VAL A 223 3.60 -10.27 -10.01
C VAL A 223 4.11 -10.73 -8.64
N ASP A 224 4.74 -11.91 -8.52
CA ASP A 224 5.33 -12.41 -7.27
C ASP A 224 6.31 -11.39 -6.66
N GLU A 225 7.23 -10.86 -7.49
CA GLU A 225 8.21 -9.86 -7.07
C GLU A 225 7.52 -8.61 -6.50
N LYS A 226 6.51 -8.11 -7.23
CA LYS A 226 5.76 -6.91 -6.86
C LYS A 226 4.87 -7.10 -5.63
N VAL A 227 4.30 -8.28 -5.46
CA VAL A 227 3.52 -8.65 -4.27
C VAL A 227 4.40 -8.63 -3.02
N SER A 228 5.61 -9.19 -3.09
CA SER A 228 6.54 -9.15 -1.97
C SER A 228 6.87 -7.71 -1.54
N GLU A 229 7.17 -6.85 -2.51
CA GLU A 229 7.46 -5.43 -2.28
C GLU A 229 6.27 -4.69 -1.66
N TYR A 230 5.07 -4.89 -2.23
CA TYR A 230 3.83 -4.26 -1.77
C TYR A 230 3.52 -4.59 -0.30
N TYR A 231 3.61 -5.87 0.08
CA TYR A 231 3.28 -6.30 1.44
C TYR A 231 4.34 -5.92 2.47
N LYS A 232 5.62 -5.77 2.07
CA LYS A 232 6.66 -5.17 2.94
C LYS A 232 6.31 -3.72 3.27
N ASN A 233 6.00 -2.92 2.26
CA ASN A 233 5.57 -1.52 2.45
C ASN A 233 4.30 -1.43 3.29
N TYR A 234 3.31 -2.30 3.02
CA TYR A 234 2.08 -2.37 3.80
C TYR A 234 2.35 -2.70 5.28
N GLY A 235 3.27 -3.62 5.57
CA GLY A 235 3.70 -3.94 6.93
C GLY A 235 4.29 -2.73 7.65
N ILE A 236 5.11 -1.93 6.96
CA ILE A 236 5.70 -0.69 7.50
C ILE A 236 4.59 0.34 7.79
N ILE A 237 3.67 0.57 6.85
CA ILE A 237 2.52 1.47 7.05
C ILE A 237 1.72 1.06 8.28
N ARG A 238 1.41 -0.24 8.44
CA ARG A 238 0.68 -0.74 9.62
C ARG A 238 1.45 -0.59 10.93
N ALA A 239 2.77 -0.67 10.91
CA ALA A 239 3.59 -0.41 12.08
C ALA A 239 3.55 1.09 12.47
N LEU A 240 3.70 1.98 11.48
CA LEU A 240 3.61 3.43 11.68
C LEU A 240 2.25 3.87 12.23
N GLU A 241 1.15 3.31 11.71
CA GLU A 241 -0.21 3.56 12.21
C GLU A 241 -0.43 3.13 13.67
N LYS A 242 0.28 2.11 14.14
CA LYS A 242 0.23 1.71 15.55
C LYS A 242 1.04 2.65 16.42
N SER A 243 2.19 3.11 15.93
CA SER A 243 3.04 4.06 16.65
C SER A 243 2.38 5.42 16.85
N ASP A 244 1.54 5.85 15.92
CA ASP A 244 0.78 7.12 15.99
C ASP A 244 -0.44 7.04 16.93
N LYS A 245 -0.91 5.84 17.28
CA LYS A 245 -2.09 5.62 18.17
C LYS A 245 -1.74 5.40 19.65
N ASN A 246 -0.46 5.30 19.98
CA ASN A 246 0.02 5.08 21.36
C ASN A 246 0.47 6.38 22.04
N GLU A 247 0.09 7.54 21.50
CA GLU A 247 0.13 8.86 22.14
C GLU A 247 -1.30 9.31 22.49
#